data_AF-A0AAV9ZZW7-F1
#
_entry.id   AF-A0AAV9ZZW7-F1
#
_cell.length_a   1.000
_cell.length_b   1.000
_cell.length_c   1.000
_cell.angle_alpha   90.00
_cell.angle_beta   90.00
_cell.angle_gamma   90.00
#
_symmetry.space_group_name_H-M   'P 1'
#
loop_
_entity.id
_entity.type
_entity.pdbx_description
1 polymer ?
#
loop_
_entity_poly.entity_id
_entity_poly.type
_entity_poly.pdbx_seq_one_letter_code
_entity_poly.pdbx_strand_id
1 'polypeptide(L)'
;KRNWTRKEKKDRQNLKLWAEGARESILNPHLAGYTDALERGWRAERDYVRDVCREFHARISWRLADDEEPDVPLPDYDPLAEVEAEELDEEEAKAKRERIDTMNARINRWLKYRARKLQQRHPMTRDRTKDPWGLYLAKLAGITSPPKARQAFQQYMHESYDAEIKPVVEARWRSSALEEDGVTLRTSKGPDAPFRAQVARELFKELSNEEQKALGDRAKKVAKQEREEYMAKMKGPVSKDPEDRQRCIDALGVFAQEFFKGVHEYTGMYSFCVFGGPVPAFDGDLRTLTVAWGRNIIEKLTFPQWAKERFGKEVLEFMREWLLTAFTEAECSEAVLPKGNGEDVLARAKYTIDDEWKGGNDSASDSDSSAGSGSDTDSESSSEDSSDSSSDSDGGGEGDSGSDTATDGGAGERDKGKAKSKQKERERKRARAKANEKAKAEARKRKTKDGEKKEKRKQK
;
A
#
# COMPACT_ATOMS: atom_id res chain seq x y z
N LYS A 1 13.63 -32.79 -15.14
CA LYS A 1 12.79 -31.73 -15.78
C LYS A 1 11.79 -32.42 -16.70
N ARG A 2 10.47 -32.21 -16.54
CA ARG A 2 9.48 -32.81 -17.47
C ARG A 2 9.50 -31.99 -18.76
N ASN A 3 9.86 -32.61 -19.88
CA ASN A 3 9.82 -31.97 -21.18
C ASN A 3 8.37 -31.98 -21.67
N TRP A 4 7.67 -30.86 -21.54
CA TRP A 4 6.31 -30.72 -22.07
C TRP A 4 6.40 -30.33 -23.54
N THR A 5 6.19 -31.30 -24.44
CA THR A 5 6.01 -31.00 -25.85
C THR A 5 4.68 -30.30 -26.05
N ARG A 6 4.73 -29.17 -26.76
CA ARG A 6 3.58 -28.33 -27.03
C ARG A 6 2.75 -28.98 -28.13
N LYS A 7 1.45 -29.25 -27.88
CA LYS A 7 0.54 -29.75 -28.92
C LYS A 7 0.45 -28.76 -30.09
N GLU A 8 0.27 -29.27 -31.31
CA GLU A 8 0.00 -28.44 -32.49
C GLU A 8 -1.30 -27.64 -32.31
N LYS A 9 -1.45 -26.52 -33.03
CA LYS A 9 -2.60 -25.62 -32.84
C LYS A 9 -3.92 -26.34 -33.17
N LYS A 10 -3.95 -27.14 -34.24
CA LYS A 10 -5.11 -27.93 -34.68
C LYS A 10 -5.57 -28.95 -33.61
N ASP A 11 -4.66 -29.46 -32.80
CA ASP A 11 -4.96 -30.42 -31.74
C ASP A 11 -5.41 -29.77 -30.42
N ARG A 12 -5.36 -28.44 -30.33
CA ARG A 12 -5.77 -27.68 -29.15
C ARG A 12 -7.25 -27.34 -29.25
N GLN A 13 -8.08 -28.27 -28.78
CA GLN A 13 -9.49 -27.98 -28.51
C GLN A 13 -9.68 -26.96 -27.36
N ASN A 14 -8.60 -26.55 -26.68
CA ASN A 14 -8.68 -25.55 -25.64
C ASN A 14 -8.51 -24.14 -26.22
N LEU A 15 -9.30 -23.19 -25.72
CA LEU A 15 -9.22 -21.76 -26.04
C LEU A 15 -7.90 -21.10 -25.60
N LYS A 16 -6.93 -21.88 -25.13
CA LYS A 16 -5.65 -21.37 -24.68
C LYS A 16 -4.79 -21.15 -25.92
N LEU A 17 -4.31 -19.91 -26.09
CA LEU A 17 -3.41 -19.53 -27.19
C LEU A 17 -4.12 -19.42 -28.55
N TRP A 18 -5.43 -19.15 -28.53
CA TRP A 18 -6.24 -18.89 -29.73
C TRP A 18 -5.65 -17.77 -30.61
N ALA A 19 -5.07 -16.75 -29.97
CA ALA A 19 -4.51 -15.59 -30.65
C ALA A 19 -3.15 -15.85 -31.30
N GLU A 20 -2.49 -17.00 -31.12
CA GLU A 20 -1.18 -17.24 -31.77
C GLU A 20 -1.25 -17.16 -33.30
N GLY A 21 -0.13 -16.83 -33.93
CA GLY A 21 -0.02 -16.74 -35.38
C GLY A 21 -0.48 -15.39 -35.93
N ALA A 22 -1.25 -15.41 -37.01
CA ALA A 22 -1.70 -14.21 -37.72
C ALA A 22 -2.60 -13.30 -36.86
N ARG A 23 -3.35 -13.89 -35.92
CA ARG A 23 -4.17 -13.12 -34.96
C ARG A 23 -3.30 -12.26 -34.03
N GLU A 24 -2.17 -12.79 -33.58
CA GLU A 24 -1.25 -12.09 -32.69
C GLU A 24 -0.48 -11.00 -33.43
N SER A 25 -0.18 -11.18 -34.72
CA SER A 25 0.39 -10.09 -35.54
C SER A 25 -0.55 -8.91 -35.71
N ILE A 26 -1.88 -9.12 -35.72
CA ILE A 26 -2.85 -8.02 -35.69
C ILE A 26 -2.87 -7.35 -34.30
N LEU A 27 -2.94 -8.15 -33.22
CA LEU A 27 -3.17 -7.61 -31.88
C LEU A 27 -1.93 -7.01 -31.21
N ASN A 28 -0.72 -7.47 -31.52
CA ASN A 28 0.52 -7.03 -30.88
C ASN A 28 0.82 -5.53 -31.07
N PRO A 29 0.72 -4.96 -32.28
CA PRO A 29 0.93 -3.52 -32.51
C PRO A 29 0.04 -2.63 -31.63
N HIS A 30 -1.18 -3.10 -31.31
CA HIS A 30 -2.12 -2.34 -30.51
C HIS A 30 -1.81 -2.33 -29.01
N LEU A 31 -0.84 -3.11 -28.52
CA LEU A 31 -0.56 -3.20 -27.09
C LEU A 31 -0.14 -1.85 -26.48
N ALA A 32 0.70 -1.08 -27.18
CA ALA A 32 1.15 0.23 -26.72
C ALA A 32 0.00 1.24 -26.64
N GLY A 33 -0.82 1.35 -27.70
CA GLY A 33 -1.98 2.24 -27.69
C GLY A 33 -3.05 1.81 -26.70
N TYR A 34 -3.24 0.49 -26.47
CA TYR A 34 -4.15 0.00 -25.44
C TYR A 34 -3.64 0.33 -24.02
N THR A 35 -2.34 0.23 -23.75
CA THR A 35 -1.77 0.63 -22.45
C THR A 35 -1.92 2.12 -22.17
N ASP A 36 -1.76 2.95 -23.20
CA ASP A 36 -1.94 4.40 -23.13
C ASP A 36 -3.43 4.77 -22.94
N ALA A 37 -4.33 4.11 -23.67
CA ALA A 37 -5.77 4.24 -23.47
C ALA A 37 -6.23 3.83 -22.07
N LEU A 38 -5.64 2.78 -21.49
CA LEU A 38 -5.88 2.37 -20.10
C LEU A 38 -5.48 3.46 -19.09
N GLU A 39 -4.42 4.20 -19.35
CA GLU A 39 -3.94 5.28 -18.49
C GLU A 39 -4.83 6.53 -18.56
N ARG A 40 -5.41 6.81 -19.74
CA ARG A 40 -6.40 7.89 -19.91
C ARG A 40 -7.78 7.58 -19.32
N GLY A 41 -8.04 6.31 -18.99
CA GLY A 41 -9.25 5.87 -18.29
C GLY A 41 -10.23 5.06 -19.13
N TRP A 42 -11.34 4.65 -18.50
CA TRP A 42 -12.22 3.59 -19.02
C TRP A 42 -12.90 3.92 -20.36
N ARG A 43 -13.18 5.20 -20.65
CA ARG A 43 -13.80 5.62 -21.93
C ARG A 43 -12.82 5.43 -23.09
N ALA A 44 -11.60 5.94 -22.93
CA ALA A 44 -10.52 5.77 -23.90
C ALA A 44 -10.18 4.28 -24.09
N GLU A 45 -10.11 3.49 -23.01
CA GLU A 45 -9.95 2.03 -23.11
C GLU A 45 -11.03 1.39 -24.00
N ARG A 46 -12.31 1.71 -23.74
CA ARG A 46 -13.44 1.13 -24.46
C ARG A 46 -13.44 1.52 -25.93
N ASP A 47 -13.22 2.79 -26.23
CA ASP A 47 -13.19 3.29 -27.60
C ASP A 47 -12.02 2.67 -28.39
N TYR A 48 -10.84 2.59 -27.77
CA TYR A 48 -9.68 1.93 -28.39
C TYR A 48 -9.91 0.43 -28.64
N VAL A 49 -10.48 -0.31 -27.67
CA VAL A 49 -10.82 -1.73 -27.86
C VAL A 49 -11.82 -1.92 -28.99
N ARG A 50 -12.80 -1.02 -29.14
CA ARG A 50 -13.76 -1.06 -30.25
C ARG A 50 -13.05 -0.95 -31.59
N ASP A 51 -12.08 -0.05 -31.72
CA ASP A 51 -11.33 0.15 -32.96
C ASP A 51 -10.45 -1.08 -33.28
N VAL A 52 -9.78 -1.66 -32.27
CA VAL A 52 -9.04 -2.93 -32.45
C VAL A 52 -9.96 -4.08 -32.86
N CYS A 53 -11.19 -4.14 -32.32
CA CYS A 53 -12.15 -5.17 -32.71
C CYS A 53 -12.63 -4.96 -34.16
N ARG A 54 -12.85 -3.71 -34.60
CA ARG A 54 -13.19 -3.39 -36.00
C ARG A 54 -12.09 -3.83 -36.96
N GLU A 55 -10.84 -3.49 -36.67
CA GLU A 55 -9.69 -3.93 -37.46
C GLU A 55 -9.59 -5.47 -37.50
N PHE A 56 -9.75 -6.13 -36.35
CA PHE A 56 -9.68 -7.58 -36.27
C PHE A 56 -10.74 -8.27 -37.15
N HIS A 57 -11.99 -7.81 -37.08
CA HIS A 57 -13.10 -8.39 -37.86
C HIS A 57 -13.08 -7.98 -39.34
N ALA A 58 -12.39 -6.90 -39.70
CA ALA A 58 -12.14 -6.55 -41.11
C ALA A 58 -11.10 -7.49 -41.75
N ARG A 59 -10.08 -7.91 -40.98
CA ARG A 59 -9.01 -8.79 -41.47
C ARG A 59 -9.34 -10.29 -41.38
N ILE A 60 -10.18 -10.68 -40.42
CA ILE A 60 -10.50 -12.10 -40.14
C ILE A 60 -12.01 -12.30 -40.15
N SER A 61 -12.48 -13.16 -41.06
CA SER A 61 -13.90 -13.51 -41.15
C SER A 61 -14.42 -14.12 -39.84
N TRP A 62 -15.61 -13.68 -39.41
CA TRP A 62 -16.30 -14.22 -38.24
C TRP A 62 -16.65 -15.71 -38.38
N ARG A 63 -16.73 -16.22 -39.62
CA ARG A 63 -17.00 -17.62 -39.95
C ARG A 63 -15.78 -18.54 -39.72
N LEU A 64 -14.58 -17.98 -39.65
CA LEU A 64 -13.36 -18.76 -39.44
C LEU A 64 -13.32 -19.34 -38.01
N ALA A 65 -13.01 -20.64 -37.91
CA ALA A 65 -12.85 -21.31 -36.63
C ALA A 65 -11.63 -20.77 -35.85
N ASP A 66 -11.60 -20.95 -34.53
CA ASP A 66 -10.54 -20.39 -33.68
C ASP A 66 -9.19 -21.13 -33.82
N ASP A 67 -9.24 -22.39 -34.25
CA ASP A 67 -8.11 -23.30 -34.45
C ASP A 67 -7.52 -23.20 -35.86
N GLU A 68 -8.28 -22.67 -36.82
CA GLU A 68 -7.83 -22.40 -38.18
C GLU A 68 -7.11 -21.05 -38.25
N GLU A 69 -5.98 -21.00 -38.98
CA GLU A 69 -5.28 -19.74 -39.24
C GLU A 69 -5.87 -19.07 -40.48
N PRO A 70 -6.03 -17.74 -40.48
CA PRO A 70 -6.42 -17.01 -41.68
C PRO A 70 -5.30 -17.10 -42.73
N ASP A 71 -5.68 -17.02 -44.00
CA ASP A 71 -4.73 -16.99 -45.11
C ASP A 71 -3.87 -15.71 -45.05
N VAL A 72 -2.60 -15.86 -45.41
CA VAL A 72 -1.61 -14.77 -45.45
C VAL A 72 -1.23 -14.55 -46.92
N PRO A 73 -1.19 -13.31 -47.42
CA PRO A 73 -1.31 -12.03 -46.71
C PRO A 73 -2.74 -11.71 -46.22
N LEU A 74 -2.82 -11.07 -45.06
CA LEU A 74 -4.09 -10.54 -44.55
C LEU A 74 -4.55 -9.35 -45.42
N PRO A 75 -5.86 -9.12 -45.56
CA PRO A 75 -6.38 -7.93 -46.22
C PRO A 75 -5.86 -6.64 -45.55
N ASP A 76 -5.63 -5.61 -46.37
CA ASP A 76 -5.31 -4.27 -45.87
C ASP A 76 -6.53 -3.70 -45.14
N TYR A 77 -6.29 -3.10 -43.98
CA TYR A 77 -7.34 -2.48 -43.19
C TYR A 77 -7.40 -0.98 -43.46
N ASP A 78 -8.55 -0.50 -43.94
CA ASP A 78 -8.86 0.91 -44.05
C ASP A 78 -9.93 1.27 -43.00
N PRO A 79 -9.63 2.14 -42.01
CA PRO A 79 -10.59 2.55 -40.99
C PRO A 79 -11.75 3.40 -41.53
N LEU A 80 -11.62 3.95 -42.74
CA LEU A 80 -12.66 4.75 -43.41
C LEU A 80 -13.48 3.94 -44.41
N ALA A 81 -13.10 2.69 -44.71
CA ALA A 81 -13.87 1.85 -45.60
C ALA A 81 -15.25 1.56 -45.02
N GLU A 82 -16.28 1.74 -45.86
CA GLU A 82 -17.65 1.38 -45.51
C GLU A 82 -17.74 -0.15 -45.38
N VAL A 83 -18.28 -0.62 -44.25
CA VAL A 83 -18.50 -2.06 -44.05
C VAL A 83 -19.71 -2.44 -44.89
N GLU A 84 -19.48 -3.17 -45.98
CA GLU A 84 -20.54 -3.72 -46.82
C GLU A 84 -21.50 -4.55 -45.95
N ALA A 85 -22.78 -4.18 -45.99
CA ALA A 85 -23.81 -4.89 -45.25
C ALA A 85 -24.05 -6.25 -45.93
N GLU A 86 -23.50 -7.32 -45.36
CA GLU A 86 -23.82 -8.69 -45.76
C GLU A 86 -25.33 -8.94 -45.61
N GLU A 87 -25.99 -9.35 -46.69
CA GLU A 87 -27.37 -9.84 -46.64
C GLU A 87 -27.39 -11.21 -45.93
N LEU A 88 -27.65 -11.18 -44.63
CA LEU A 88 -27.69 -12.35 -43.76
C LEU A 88 -29.15 -12.65 -43.40
N ASP A 89 -29.50 -13.94 -43.38
CA ASP A 89 -30.75 -14.38 -42.77
C ASP A 89 -30.77 -14.06 -41.26
N GLU A 90 -31.96 -13.98 -40.66
CA GLU A 90 -32.11 -13.60 -39.25
C GLU A 90 -31.34 -14.55 -38.31
N GLU A 91 -31.30 -15.84 -38.63
CA GLU A 91 -30.55 -16.85 -37.87
C GLU A 91 -29.03 -16.62 -37.99
N GLU A 92 -28.53 -16.34 -39.19
CA GLU A 92 -27.11 -16.07 -39.43
C GLU A 92 -26.67 -14.75 -38.79
N ALA A 93 -27.50 -13.71 -38.86
CA ALA A 93 -27.24 -12.41 -38.24
C ALA A 93 -27.10 -12.53 -36.72
N LYS A 94 -27.94 -13.37 -36.09
CA LYS A 94 -27.84 -13.68 -34.66
C LYS A 94 -26.55 -14.45 -34.34
N ALA A 95 -26.21 -15.47 -35.13
CA ALA A 95 -24.97 -16.23 -34.96
C ALA A 95 -23.73 -15.34 -35.13
N LYS A 96 -23.72 -14.44 -36.13
CA LYS A 96 -22.66 -13.44 -36.36
C LYS A 96 -22.50 -12.54 -35.15
N ARG A 97 -23.60 -12.00 -34.60
CA ARG A 97 -23.57 -11.14 -33.40
C ARG A 97 -22.98 -11.87 -32.20
N GLU A 98 -23.47 -13.07 -31.88
CA GLU A 98 -22.98 -13.87 -30.75
C GLU A 98 -21.49 -14.23 -30.89
N ARG A 99 -21.04 -14.56 -32.11
CA ARG A 99 -19.65 -14.88 -32.42
C ARG A 99 -18.76 -13.65 -32.29
N ILE A 100 -19.16 -12.50 -32.83
CA ILE A 100 -18.44 -11.22 -32.72
C ILE A 100 -18.33 -10.80 -31.26
N ASP A 101 -19.42 -10.85 -30.48
CA ASP A 101 -19.41 -10.49 -29.06
C ASP A 101 -18.47 -11.39 -28.25
N THR A 102 -18.52 -12.69 -28.52
CA THR A 102 -17.61 -13.66 -27.90
C THR A 102 -16.15 -13.37 -28.25
N MET A 103 -15.86 -13.02 -29.50
CA MET A 103 -14.51 -12.69 -29.96
C MET A 103 -14.02 -11.35 -29.38
N ASN A 104 -14.85 -10.31 -29.36
CA ASN A 104 -14.54 -9.01 -28.76
C ASN A 104 -14.17 -9.16 -27.28
N ALA A 105 -14.95 -9.98 -26.54
CA ALA A 105 -14.64 -10.29 -25.15
C ALA A 105 -13.32 -11.06 -24.98
N ARG A 106 -12.87 -11.82 -25.99
CA ARG A 106 -11.57 -12.52 -25.97
C ARG A 106 -10.43 -11.58 -26.33
N ILE A 107 -10.59 -10.72 -27.34
CA ILE A 107 -9.63 -9.68 -27.71
C ILE A 107 -9.36 -8.77 -26.51
N ASN A 108 -10.40 -8.25 -25.87
CA ASN A 108 -10.27 -7.43 -24.67
C ASN A 108 -9.51 -8.16 -23.55
N ARG A 109 -9.89 -9.41 -23.24
CA ARG A 109 -9.17 -10.23 -22.24
C ARG A 109 -7.70 -10.46 -22.61
N TRP A 110 -7.40 -10.66 -23.89
CA TRP A 110 -6.04 -10.85 -24.39
C TRP A 110 -5.21 -9.58 -24.24
N LEU A 111 -5.72 -8.43 -24.68
CA LEU A 111 -5.08 -7.12 -24.54
C LEU A 111 -4.82 -6.79 -23.08
N LYS A 112 -5.84 -6.94 -22.21
CA LYS A 112 -5.73 -6.71 -20.77
C LYS A 112 -4.69 -7.61 -20.11
N TYR A 113 -4.60 -8.87 -20.51
CA TYR A 113 -3.60 -9.80 -20.00
C TYR A 113 -2.19 -9.41 -20.44
N ARG A 114 -1.99 -9.12 -21.73
CA ARG A 114 -0.69 -8.74 -22.31
C ARG A 114 -0.21 -7.39 -21.79
N ALA A 115 -1.08 -6.39 -21.73
CA ALA A 115 -0.79 -5.08 -21.12
C ALA A 115 -0.31 -5.21 -19.67
N ARG A 116 -1.00 -6.01 -18.86
CA ARG A 116 -0.58 -6.29 -17.47
C ARG A 116 0.80 -6.97 -17.41
N LYS A 117 1.12 -7.82 -18.39
CA LYS A 117 2.43 -8.48 -18.47
C LYS A 117 3.53 -7.52 -18.92
N LEU A 118 3.24 -6.62 -19.85
CA LEU A 118 4.18 -5.63 -20.38
C LEU A 118 4.49 -4.54 -19.35
N GLN A 119 3.47 -4.01 -18.69
CA GLN A 119 3.65 -2.89 -17.77
C GLN A 119 4.56 -3.23 -16.59
N GLN A 120 4.82 -4.51 -16.29
CA GLN A 120 5.52 -5.01 -15.08
C GLN A 120 5.10 -4.32 -13.78
N ARG A 121 3.98 -3.57 -13.80
CA ARG A 121 3.48 -2.83 -12.66
C ARG A 121 3.21 -3.90 -11.64
N HIS A 122 3.96 -3.85 -10.54
CA HIS A 122 3.58 -4.56 -9.35
C HIS A 122 2.13 -4.17 -9.12
N PRO A 123 1.17 -5.08 -9.33
CA PRO A 123 -0.22 -4.71 -9.19
C PRO A 123 -0.31 -4.18 -7.76
N MET A 124 -0.72 -2.91 -7.61
CA MET A 124 -0.98 -2.33 -6.30
C MET A 124 -1.83 -3.36 -5.58
N THR A 125 -1.20 -4.02 -4.62
CA THR A 125 -1.77 -5.25 -4.12
C THR A 125 -2.94 -4.80 -3.28
N ARG A 126 -4.12 -5.37 -3.49
CA ARG A 126 -5.30 -5.04 -2.66
C ARG A 126 -5.04 -5.24 -1.16
N ASP A 127 -4.01 -6.03 -0.83
CA ASP A 127 -3.47 -6.18 0.51
C ASP A 127 -2.53 -5.00 0.84
N ARG A 128 -3.07 -4.00 1.57
CA ARG A 128 -2.33 -2.83 2.08
C ARG A 128 -1.08 -3.21 2.87
N THR A 129 -1.02 -4.42 3.42
CA THR A 129 0.13 -4.89 4.22
C THR A 129 1.35 -5.28 3.38
N LYS A 130 1.16 -5.52 2.08
CA LYS A 130 2.23 -5.88 1.13
C LYS A 130 2.50 -4.80 0.11
N ASP A 131 1.55 -3.90 -0.09
CA ASP A 131 1.69 -2.76 -0.98
C ASP A 131 2.61 -1.71 -0.32
N PRO A 132 3.77 -1.39 -0.90
CA PRO A 132 4.69 -0.40 -0.32
C PRO A 132 4.03 0.97 -0.19
N TRP A 133 3.11 1.32 -1.12
CA TRP A 133 2.34 2.54 -1.04
C TRP A 133 1.32 2.50 0.12
N GLY A 134 0.61 1.38 0.29
CA GLY A 134 -0.26 1.16 1.45
C GLY A 134 0.47 1.27 2.80
N LEU A 135 1.69 0.75 2.90
CA LEU A 135 2.55 0.88 4.08
C LEU A 135 3.03 2.31 4.29
N TYR A 136 3.39 3.02 3.23
CA TYR A 136 3.79 4.43 3.30
C TYR A 136 2.62 5.30 3.76
N LEU A 137 1.43 5.16 3.17
CA LEU A 137 0.22 5.87 3.58
C LEU A 137 -0.21 5.55 5.03
N ALA A 138 0.08 4.35 5.54
CA ALA A 138 -0.22 4.01 6.93
C ALA A 138 0.59 4.86 7.93
N LYS A 139 1.79 5.33 7.56
CA LYS A 139 2.58 6.25 8.39
C LYS A 139 1.87 7.58 8.62
N LEU A 140 1.07 8.05 7.66
CA LEU A 140 0.28 9.27 7.80
C LEU A 140 -0.72 9.15 8.96
N ALA A 141 -1.30 7.97 9.16
CA ALA A 141 -2.18 7.68 10.28
C ALA A 141 -1.43 7.33 11.59
N GLY A 142 -0.12 7.54 11.65
CA GLY A 142 0.71 7.17 12.79
C GLY A 142 0.84 5.65 13.00
N ILE A 143 0.43 4.83 12.02
CA ILE A 143 0.54 3.37 12.11
C ILE A 143 1.97 2.97 11.77
N THR A 144 2.80 2.82 12.80
CA THR A 144 4.18 2.35 12.65
C THR A 144 4.26 0.83 12.64
N SER A 145 5.28 0.29 11.96
CA SER A 145 5.54 -1.15 12.02
C SER A 145 5.76 -1.60 13.46
N PRO A 146 5.19 -2.76 13.86
CA PRO A 146 5.34 -3.25 15.23
C PRO A 146 6.81 -3.62 15.46
N PRO A 147 7.36 -3.36 16.66
CA PRO A 147 8.73 -3.72 16.95
C PRO A 147 8.92 -5.24 16.84
N LYS A 148 10.16 -5.66 16.57
CA LYS A 148 10.52 -7.09 16.63
C LYS A 148 10.38 -7.59 18.06
N ALA A 149 10.09 -8.88 18.22
CA ALA A 149 10.10 -9.51 19.54
C ALA A 149 11.43 -9.25 20.25
N ARG A 150 11.34 -8.65 21.44
CA ARG A 150 12.51 -8.39 22.28
C ARG A 150 13.19 -9.69 22.66
N GLN A 151 14.51 -9.65 22.81
CA GLN A 151 15.23 -10.78 23.40
C GLN A 151 14.87 -10.88 24.89
N ALA A 152 15.00 -12.07 25.49
CA ALA A 152 14.57 -12.30 26.87
C ALA A 152 15.26 -11.33 27.87
N PHE A 153 16.56 -11.07 27.71
CA PHE A 153 17.27 -10.10 28.55
C PHE A 153 16.80 -8.64 28.35
N GLN A 154 16.33 -8.28 27.15
CA GLN A 154 15.77 -6.94 26.87
C GLN A 154 14.38 -6.80 27.49
N GLN A 155 13.60 -7.89 27.51
CA GLN A 155 12.31 -7.91 28.21
C GLN A 155 12.53 -7.77 29.72
N TYR A 156 13.52 -8.48 30.28
CA TYR A 156 13.94 -8.30 31.67
C TYR A 156 14.36 -6.86 31.96
N MET A 157 15.18 -6.29 31.08
CA MET A 157 15.59 -4.90 31.19
C MET A 157 14.39 -3.96 31.20
N HIS A 158 13.34 -4.22 30.44
CA HIS A 158 12.15 -3.38 30.42
C HIS A 158 11.23 -3.57 31.63
N GLU A 159 11.08 -4.80 32.14
CA GLU A 159 10.20 -5.11 33.27
C GLU A 159 10.84 -4.71 34.63
N SER A 160 12.16 -4.87 34.76
CA SER A 160 12.88 -4.74 36.03
C SER A 160 13.90 -3.59 36.06
N TYR A 161 13.86 -2.64 35.09
CA TYR A 161 14.87 -1.58 35.02
C TYR A 161 14.98 -0.79 36.33
N ASP A 162 13.88 -0.16 36.74
CA ASP A 162 13.89 0.79 37.86
C ASP A 162 14.08 0.11 39.22
N ALA A 163 13.62 -1.15 39.34
CA ALA A 163 13.65 -1.89 40.61
C ALA A 163 14.99 -2.60 40.88
N GLU A 164 15.53 -3.32 39.89
CA GLU A 164 16.68 -4.21 40.10
C GLU A 164 17.94 -3.73 39.37
N ILE A 165 17.80 -3.30 38.11
CA ILE A 165 18.95 -3.06 37.24
C ILE A 165 19.54 -1.67 37.47
N LYS A 166 18.71 -0.64 37.58
CA LYS A 166 19.13 0.76 37.78
C LYS A 166 20.03 0.95 39.00
N PRO A 167 19.70 0.45 40.22
CA PRO A 167 20.59 0.61 41.37
C PRO A 167 21.95 -0.07 41.17
N VAL A 168 21.98 -1.25 40.52
CA VAL A 168 23.23 -1.97 40.24
C VAL A 168 24.05 -1.26 39.17
N VAL A 169 23.41 -0.75 38.12
CA VAL A 169 24.04 0.08 37.09
C VAL A 169 24.65 1.32 37.71
N GLU A 170 23.90 2.06 38.52
CA GLU A 170 24.40 3.29 39.16
C GLU A 170 25.54 2.99 40.14
N ALA A 171 25.44 1.92 40.93
CA ALA A 171 26.51 1.50 41.83
C ALA A 171 27.79 1.14 41.07
N ARG A 172 27.68 0.28 40.04
CA ARG A 172 28.84 -0.11 39.22
C ARG A 172 29.43 1.06 38.43
N TRP A 173 28.58 1.95 37.90
CA TRP A 173 29.02 3.15 37.19
C TRP A 173 29.77 4.12 38.11
N ARG A 174 29.29 4.32 39.35
CA ARG A 174 30.00 5.12 40.35
C ARG A 174 31.35 4.52 40.72
N SER A 175 31.43 3.19 40.85
CA SER A 175 32.69 2.51 41.14
C SER A 175 33.68 2.59 39.97
N SER A 176 33.24 2.36 38.73
CA SER A 176 34.13 2.47 37.56
C SER A 176 34.64 3.89 37.33
N ALA A 177 33.82 4.91 37.64
CA ALA A 177 34.22 6.31 37.55
C ALA A 177 35.30 6.72 38.58
N LEU A 178 35.57 5.89 39.60
CA LEU A 178 36.58 6.15 40.62
C LEU A 178 37.94 5.49 40.33
N GLU A 179 37.98 4.43 39.50
CA GLU A 179 39.18 3.60 39.31
C GLU A 179 40.13 4.10 38.20
N GLU A 180 39.67 4.94 37.28
CA GLU A 180 40.40 5.26 36.04
C GLU A 180 41.21 6.59 36.13
N ASP A 181 42.20 6.66 37.02
CA ASP A 181 43.31 7.68 37.02
C ASP A 181 43.20 8.95 37.90
N GLY A 182 42.28 9.07 38.85
CA GLY A 182 42.30 10.19 39.83
C GLY A 182 42.10 11.60 39.22
N VAL A 183 41.90 11.68 37.91
CA VAL A 183 41.44 12.84 37.16
C VAL A 183 39.98 12.55 36.83
N THR A 184 39.06 13.37 37.35
CA THR A 184 37.61 13.23 37.20
C THR A 184 37.17 13.41 35.74
N LEU A 185 37.44 12.41 34.90
CA LEU A 185 37.03 12.39 33.50
C LEU A 185 35.54 12.04 33.40
N ARG A 186 34.75 13.11 33.28
CA ARG A 186 33.37 13.14 32.75
C ARG A 186 32.29 12.42 33.56
N THR A 187 32.09 12.86 34.80
CA THR A 187 30.88 12.56 35.59
C THR A 187 29.59 13.20 35.07
N SER A 188 29.64 14.08 34.05
CA SER A 188 28.43 14.76 33.57
C SER A 188 27.50 13.88 32.73
N LYS A 189 28.01 12.81 32.13
CA LYS A 189 27.20 11.88 31.32
C LYS A 189 26.92 10.64 32.16
N GLY A 190 25.64 10.35 32.37
CA GLY A 190 25.20 9.12 33.01
C GLY A 190 25.64 7.86 32.24
N PRO A 191 25.38 6.66 32.80
CA PRO A 191 25.81 5.39 32.21
C PRO A 191 25.27 5.24 30.78
N ASP A 192 26.15 4.84 29.85
CA ASP A 192 25.79 4.69 28.45
C ASP A 192 24.84 3.48 28.24
N ALA A 193 24.22 3.40 27.05
CA ALA A 193 23.32 2.29 26.74
C ALA A 193 24.02 0.90 26.69
N PRO A 194 25.25 0.77 26.12
CA PRO A 194 26.01 -0.48 26.16
C PRO A 194 26.30 -0.99 27.57
N PHE A 195 26.74 -0.13 28.49
CA PHE A 195 27.04 -0.49 29.87
C PHE A 195 25.79 -0.98 30.61
N ARG A 196 24.67 -0.27 30.44
CA ARG A 196 23.36 -0.69 30.97
C ARG A 196 22.96 -2.08 30.45
N ALA A 197 23.11 -2.31 29.15
CA ALA A 197 22.80 -3.59 28.55
C ALA A 197 23.74 -4.72 29.03
N GLN A 198 25.02 -4.42 29.29
CA GLN A 198 25.97 -5.38 29.85
C GLN A 198 25.56 -5.81 31.26
N VAL A 199 25.33 -4.86 32.16
CA VAL A 199 24.89 -5.14 33.53
C VAL A 199 23.58 -5.93 33.54
N ALA A 200 22.61 -5.53 32.71
CA ALA A 200 21.34 -6.25 32.58
C ALA A 200 21.52 -7.69 32.08
N ARG A 201 22.47 -7.95 31.16
CA ARG A 201 22.77 -9.31 30.68
C ARG A 201 23.41 -10.18 31.77
N GLU A 202 24.25 -9.60 32.62
CA GLU A 202 24.87 -10.32 33.73
C GLU A 202 23.82 -10.71 34.78
N LEU A 203 23.00 -9.75 35.23
CA LEU A 203 21.88 -10.02 36.14
C LEU A 203 20.88 -11.02 35.53
N PHE A 204 20.60 -10.92 34.23
CA PHE A 204 19.73 -11.88 33.54
C PHE A 204 20.29 -13.31 33.53
N LYS A 205 21.63 -13.49 33.48
CA LYS A 205 22.26 -14.81 33.53
C LYS A 205 22.19 -15.45 34.92
N GLU A 206 22.08 -14.63 35.97
CA GLU A 206 21.93 -15.10 37.36
C GLU A 206 20.51 -15.60 37.64
N LEU A 207 19.51 -15.16 36.87
CA LEU A 207 18.14 -15.68 36.94
C LEU A 207 18.10 -17.17 36.59
N SER A 208 17.12 -17.88 37.16
CA SER A 208 16.90 -19.28 36.84
C SER A 208 16.55 -19.49 35.36
N ASN A 209 16.92 -20.64 34.79
CA ASN A 209 16.58 -20.98 33.40
C ASN A 209 15.07 -20.93 33.12
N GLU A 210 14.25 -21.19 34.14
CA GLU A 210 12.79 -21.13 34.05
C GLU A 210 12.30 -19.68 33.88
N GLU A 211 12.84 -18.75 34.68
CA GLU A 211 12.53 -17.31 34.59
C GLU A 211 13.03 -16.72 33.27
N GLN A 212 14.25 -17.05 32.85
CA GLN A 212 14.80 -16.61 31.56
C GLN A 212 13.90 -17.05 30.40
N LYS A 213 13.42 -18.29 30.43
CA LYS A 213 12.48 -18.81 29.43
C LYS A 213 11.12 -18.12 29.51
N ALA A 214 10.58 -17.93 30.71
CA ALA A 214 9.30 -17.24 30.92
C ALA A 214 9.33 -15.81 30.38
N LEU A 215 10.42 -15.07 30.60
CA LEU A 215 10.65 -13.74 30.04
C LEU A 215 10.70 -13.75 28.50
N GLY A 216 11.39 -14.74 27.92
CA GLY A 216 11.40 -14.95 26.47
C GLY A 216 10.02 -15.23 25.89
N ASP A 217 9.20 -16.04 26.57
CA ASP A 217 7.85 -16.36 26.14
C ASP A 217 6.89 -15.17 26.32
N ARG A 218 7.05 -14.36 27.38
CA ARG A 218 6.33 -13.07 27.54
C ARG A 218 6.68 -12.10 26.41
N ALA A 219 7.96 -11.93 26.08
CA ALA A 219 8.41 -11.05 25.00
C ALA A 219 7.80 -11.44 23.64
N LYS A 220 7.76 -12.74 23.33
CA LYS A 220 7.11 -13.25 22.11
C LYS A 220 5.60 -13.01 22.12
N LYS A 221 4.94 -13.18 23.27
CA LYS A 221 3.50 -12.96 23.41
C LYS A 221 3.13 -11.50 23.17
N VAL A 222 3.86 -10.56 23.79
CA VAL A 222 3.66 -9.11 23.60
C VAL A 222 3.86 -8.74 22.12
N ALA A 223 4.97 -9.15 21.51
CA ALA A 223 5.24 -8.84 20.12
C ALA A 223 4.22 -9.46 19.14
N LYS A 224 3.66 -10.63 19.49
CA LYS A 224 2.56 -11.23 18.72
C LYS A 224 1.28 -10.39 18.84
N GLN A 225 0.93 -9.93 20.04
CA GLN A 225 -0.22 -9.05 20.27
C GLN A 225 -0.08 -7.73 19.51
N GLU A 226 1.07 -7.04 19.63
CA GLU A 226 1.34 -5.80 18.89
C GLU A 226 1.29 -6.00 17.37
N ARG A 227 1.79 -7.14 16.87
CA ARG A 227 1.69 -7.48 15.45
C ARG A 227 0.24 -7.74 15.02
N GLU A 228 -0.56 -8.40 15.86
CA GLU A 228 -1.98 -8.63 15.59
C GLU A 228 -2.77 -7.32 15.58
N GLU A 229 -2.52 -6.43 16.53
CA GLU A 229 -3.09 -5.08 16.60
C GLU A 229 -2.70 -4.23 15.39
N TYR A 230 -1.41 -4.22 15.01
CA TYR A 230 -0.93 -3.57 13.81
C TYR A 230 -1.63 -4.09 12.56
N MET A 231 -1.72 -5.41 12.41
CA MET A 231 -2.37 -6.03 11.25
C MET A 231 -3.89 -5.78 11.24
N ALA A 232 -4.51 -5.64 12.40
CA ALA A 232 -5.91 -5.23 12.54
C ALA A 232 -6.09 -3.78 12.08
N LYS A 233 -5.27 -2.84 12.56
CA LYS A 233 -5.26 -1.43 12.14
C LYS A 233 -5.01 -1.27 10.63
N MET A 234 -4.05 -2.00 10.08
CA MET A 234 -3.72 -1.97 8.64
C MET A 234 -4.84 -2.51 7.73
N LYS A 235 -5.57 -3.53 8.20
CA LYS A 235 -6.66 -4.16 7.43
C LYS A 235 -8.01 -3.51 7.66
N GLY A 236 -8.15 -2.75 8.75
CA GLY A 236 -9.34 -1.99 9.07
C GLY A 236 -9.65 -0.92 8.02
N PRO A 237 -10.90 -0.45 7.98
CA PRO A 237 -11.21 0.78 7.25
C PRO A 237 -10.39 1.95 7.81
N VAL A 238 -10.13 2.96 6.98
CA VAL A 238 -9.52 4.21 7.45
C VAL A 238 -10.46 4.83 8.48
N SER A 239 -9.91 5.22 9.63
CA SER A 239 -10.70 5.87 10.68
C SER A 239 -11.35 7.14 10.13
N LYS A 240 -12.63 7.31 10.45
CA LYS A 240 -13.39 8.52 10.12
C LYS A 240 -13.46 9.48 11.29
N ASP A 241 -12.90 9.12 12.44
CA ASP A 241 -12.98 9.89 13.67
C ASP A 241 -12.21 11.21 13.52
N PRO A 242 -12.79 12.34 13.97
CA PRO A 242 -12.15 13.66 13.87
C PRO A 242 -10.72 13.71 14.43
N GLU A 243 -10.48 13.05 15.57
CA GLU A 243 -9.16 13.00 16.20
C GLU A 243 -8.11 12.29 15.34
N ASP A 244 -8.48 11.17 14.71
CA ASP A 244 -7.59 10.44 13.80
C ASP A 244 -7.32 11.23 12.53
N ARG A 245 -8.31 11.94 12.00
CA ARG A 245 -8.14 12.83 10.84
C ARG A 245 -7.19 13.97 11.18
N GLN A 246 -7.35 14.61 12.33
CA GLN A 246 -6.46 15.68 12.77
C GLN A 246 -5.02 15.19 12.91
N ARG A 247 -4.82 14.02 13.55
CA ARG A 247 -3.50 13.37 13.60
C ARG A 247 -2.89 13.17 12.20
N CYS A 248 -3.69 12.76 11.22
CA CYS A 248 -3.25 12.61 9.84
C CYS A 248 -2.89 13.95 9.19
N ILE A 249 -3.69 14.99 9.41
CA ILE A 249 -3.44 16.35 8.91
C ILE A 249 -2.13 16.89 9.50
N ASP A 250 -1.91 16.70 10.80
CA ASP A 250 -0.70 17.17 11.47
C ASP A 250 0.57 16.47 10.96
N ALA A 251 0.46 15.17 10.65
CA ALA A 251 1.54 14.38 10.07
C ALA A 251 1.77 14.68 8.57
N LEU A 252 0.80 15.30 7.89
CA LEU A 252 0.81 15.47 6.43
C LEU A 252 1.97 16.33 5.94
N GLY A 253 2.34 17.37 6.69
CA GLY A 253 3.47 18.23 6.34
C GLY A 253 4.79 17.45 6.27
N VAL A 254 5.12 16.71 7.34
CA VAL A 254 6.35 15.89 7.41
C VAL A 254 6.31 14.78 6.36
N PHE A 255 5.17 14.11 6.22
CA PHE A 255 4.96 13.05 5.25
C PHE A 255 5.19 13.52 3.80
N ALA A 256 4.55 14.62 3.39
CA ALA A 256 4.63 15.15 2.03
C ALA A 256 6.03 15.71 1.71
N GLN A 257 6.73 16.29 2.69
CA GLN A 257 8.10 16.75 2.52
C GLN A 257 9.07 15.61 2.14
N GLU A 258 8.98 14.45 2.79
CA GLU A 258 9.81 13.29 2.42
C GLU A 258 9.56 12.84 0.97
N PHE A 259 8.29 12.82 0.56
CA PHE A 259 7.92 12.49 -0.82
C PHE A 259 8.48 13.49 -1.82
N PHE A 260 8.31 14.79 -1.56
CA PHE A 260 8.82 15.83 -2.47
C PHE A 260 10.34 15.91 -2.51
N LYS A 261 11.02 15.65 -1.40
CA LYS A 261 12.47 15.48 -1.38
C LYS A 261 12.90 14.39 -2.36
N GLY A 262 12.24 13.22 -2.32
CA GLY A 262 12.51 12.14 -3.27
C GLY A 262 12.24 12.56 -4.73
N VAL A 263 11.09 13.18 -5.01
CA VAL A 263 10.81 13.70 -6.38
C VAL A 263 11.91 14.64 -6.84
N HIS A 264 12.35 15.56 -5.99
CA HIS A 264 13.42 16.49 -6.32
C HIS A 264 14.76 15.80 -6.57
N GLU A 265 15.17 14.86 -5.71
CA GLU A 265 16.43 14.11 -5.88
C GLU A 265 16.48 13.33 -7.19
N TYR A 266 15.37 12.74 -7.62
CA TYR A 266 15.33 11.95 -8.86
C TYR A 266 15.04 12.74 -10.13
N THR A 267 14.37 13.89 -10.04
CA THR A 267 13.91 14.65 -11.22
C THR A 267 14.50 16.06 -11.35
N GLY A 268 15.09 16.59 -10.28
CA GLY A 268 15.52 17.98 -10.17
C GLY A 268 14.37 18.99 -10.08
N MET A 269 13.11 18.56 -10.09
CA MET A 269 11.95 19.46 -10.09
C MET A 269 11.64 19.96 -8.68
N TYR A 270 11.22 21.23 -8.56
CA TYR A 270 10.58 21.74 -7.36
C TYR A 270 9.09 21.42 -7.39
N SER A 271 8.54 21.10 -6.23
CA SER A 271 7.18 20.59 -6.12
C SER A 271 6.48 21.28 -4.94
N PHE A 272 5.19 21.53 -5.09
CA PHE A 272 4.32 21.94 -4.00
C PHE A 272 2.96 21.28 -4.18
N CYS A 273 2.21 21.20 -3.09
CA CYS A 273 0.81 20.82 -3.13
C CYS A 273 -0.01 21.68 -2.17
N VAL A 274 -1.27 21.86 -2.54
CA VAL A 274 -2.30 22.47 -1.70
C VAL A 274 -3.28 21.35 -1.36
N PHE A 275 -3.49 21.13 -0.07
CA PHE A 275 -4.56 20.28 0.45
C PHE A 275 -5.67 21.18 0.96
N GLY A 276 -6.91 20.73 0.87
CA GLY A 276 -8.06 21.49 1.33
C GLY A 276 -9.17 20.58 1.82
N GLY A 277 -9.86 21.01 2.87
CA GLY A 277 -10.98 20.29 3.45
C GLY A 277 -11.32 20.76 4.87
N PRO A 278 -12.31 20.13 5.52
CA PRO A 278 -12.68 20.45 6.89
C PRO A 278 -11.56 20.04 7.85
N VAL A 279 -11.10 20.98 8.69
CA VAL A 279 -10.02 20.74 9.66
C VAL A 279 -10.60 20.64 11.07
N PRO A 280 -10.55 19.45 11.72
CA PRO A 280 -11.15 19.25 13.03
C PRO A 280 -10.69 20.21 14.14
N ALA A 281 -9.42 20.61 14.14
CA ALA A 281 -8.87 21.57 15.11
C ALA A 281 -9.43 22.99 14.98
N PHE A 282 -10.10 23.31 13.86
CA PHE A 282 -10.75 24.59 13.59
C PHE A 282 -12.26 24.40 13.48
N ASP A 283 -12.85 23.63 14.40
CA ASP A 283 -14.29 23.39 14.45
C ASP A 283 -14.89 22.88 13.11
N GLY A 284 -14.10 22.11 12.35
CA GLY A 284 -14.52 21.58 11.06
C GLY A 284 -14.54 22.60 9.92
N ASP A 285 -14.02 23.81 10.12
CA ASP A 285 -13.91 24.84 9.09
C ASP A 285 -13.10 24.34 7.88
N LEU A 286 -13.52 24.77 6.69
CA LEU A 286 -12.76 24.55 5.46
C LEU A 286 -11.48 25.39 5.48
N ARG A 287 -10.33 24.70 5.52
CA ARG A 287 -9.01 25.35 5.46
C ARG A 287 -8.18 24.76 4.34
N THR A 288 -7.16 25.52 3.96
CA THR A 288 -6.12 25.10 3.03
C THR A 288 -4.81 24.89 3.77
N LEU A 289 -4.09 23.84 3.38
CA LEU A 289 -2.76 23.49 3.86
C LEU A 289 -1.82 23.48 2.67
N THR A 290 -0.72 24.20 2.76
CA THR A 290 0.29 24.21 1.70
C THR A 290 1.57 23.54 2.16
N VAL A 291 2.08 22.60 1.37
CA VAL A 291 3.40 21.98 1.56
C VAL A 291 4.23 22.20 0.30
N ALA A 292 5.42 22.76 0.44
CA ALA A 292 6.31 23.05 -0.67
C ALA A 292 7.72 22.52 -0.42
N TRP A 293 8.37 22.08 -1.50
CA TRP A 293 9.77 21.69 -1.53
C TRP A 293 10.50 22.44 -2.64
N GLY A 294 11.65 23.02 -2.28
CA GLY A 294 12.43 23.87 -3.15
C GLY A 294 12.37 25.33 -2.76
N ARG A 295 13.43 26.06 -3.10
CA ARG A 295 13.59 27.49 -2.82
C ARG A 295 14.10 28.17 -4.08
N ASN A 296 13.63 29.39 -4.35
CA ASN A 296 14.15 30.18 -5.45
C ASN A 296 15.63 30.55 -5.21
N ILE A 297 16.34 30.92 -6.28
CA ILE A 297 17.79 31.18 -6.19
C ILE A 297 18.07 32.48 -5.44
N ILE A 298 17.24 33.50 -5.66
CA ILE A 298 17.48 34.89 -5.23
C ILE A 298 17.17 35.07 -3.74
N GLU A 299 15.93 34.81 -3.33
CA GLU A 299 15.45 35.13 -1.97
C GLU A 299 15.46 33.91 -1.04
N LYS A 300 15.77 32.73 -1.57
CA LYS A 300 15.66 31.43 -0.89
C LYS A 300 14.26 31.17 -0.31
N LEU A 301 13.23 31.71 -0.94
CA LEU A 301 11.84 31.51 -0.56
C LEU A 301 11.22 30.35 -1.34
N THR A 302 10.30 29.64 -0.70
CA THR A 302 9.47 28.63 -1.38
C THR A 302 8.48 29.32 -2.34
N PHE A 303 7.90 28.58 -3.29
CA PHE A 303 6.95 29.15 -4.25
C PHE A 303 5.76 29.89 -3.60
N PRO A 304 5.08 29.32 -2.58
CA PRO A 304 4.01 30.04 -1.87
C PRO A 304 4.50 31.30 -1.15
N GLN A 305 5.72 31.31 -0.63
CA GLN A 305 6.28 32.45 0.11
C GLN A 305 6.76 33.57 -0.83
N TRP A 306 7.34 33.21 -1.98
CA TRP A 306 7.90 34.15 -2.93
C TRP A 306 6.86 35.15 -3.48
N ALA A 307 5.61 34.70 -3.67
CA ALA A 307 4.53 35.53 -4.13
C ALA A 307 3.31 35.42 -3.21
N LYS A 308 3.51 35.60 -1.89
CA LYS A 308 2.49 35.34 -0.85
C LYS A 308 1.11 35.91 -1.17
N GLU A 309 1.02 37.19 -1.53
CA GLU A 309 -0.27 37.84 -1.84
C GLU A 309 -0.94 37.23 -3.07
N ARG A 310 -0.17 37.05 -4.15
CA ARG A 310 -0.68 36.48 -5.40
C ARG A 310 -1.08 35.02 -5.24
N PHE A 311 -0.30 34.24 -4.50
CA PHE A 311 -0.58 32.85 -4.20
C PHE A 311 -1.84 32.72 -3.33
N GLY A 312 -1.97 33.56 -2.29
CA GLY A 312 -3.17 33.65 -1.48
C GLY A 312 -4.42 33.91 -2.31
N LYS A 313 -4.38 34.93 -3.16
CA LYS A 313 -5.52 35.35 -3.98
C LYS A 313 -5.83 34.42 -5.15
N GLU A 314 -4.84 34.11 -5.99
CA GLU A 314 -5.09 33.38 -7.25
C GLU A 314 -5.16 31.86 -7.06
N VAL A 315 -4.50 31.30 -6.04
CA VAL A 315 -4.43 29.85 -5.83
C VAL A 315 -5.30 29.42 -4.66
N LEU A 316 -5.13 30.05 -3.49
CA LEU A 316 -5.79 29.59 -2.27
C LEU A 316 -7.26 30.01 -2.21
N GLU A 317 -7.62 31.24 -2.59
CA GLU A 317 -9.05 31.63 -2.70
C GLU A 317 -9.78 30.79 -3.73
N PHE A 318 -9.20 30.60 -4.92
CA PHE A 318 -9.80 29.76 -5.96
C PHE A 318 -10.02 28.31 -5.49
N MET A 319 -9.04 27.73 -4.78
CA MET A 319 -9.20 26.41 -4.17
C MET A 319 -10.33 26.41 -3.12
N ARG A 320 -10.43 27.45 -2.30
CA ARG A 320 -11.50 27.58 -1.28
C ARG A 320 -12.89 27.68 -1.89
N GLU A 321 -13.06 28.46 -2.95
CA GLU A 321 -14.32 28.53 -3.72
C GLU A 321 -14.72 27.14 -4.22
N TRP A 322 -13.77 26.37 -4.75
CA TRP A 322 -14.04 25.00 -5.16
C TRP A 322 -14.39 24.07 -3.99
N LEU A 323 -13.71 24.19 -2.84
CA LEU A 323 -14.00 23.39 -1.64
C LEU A 323 -15.43 23.60 -1.11
N LEU A 324 -15.97 24.81 -1.21
CA LEU A 324 -17.37 25.10 -0.86
C LEU A 324 -18.37 24.30 -1.72
N THR A 325 -17.97 23.91 -2.93
CA THR A 325 -18.79 23.03 -3.80
C THR A 325 -18.58 21.54 -3.51
N ALA A 326 -17.48 21.19 -2.83
CA ALA A 326 -17.05 19.81 -2.61
C ALA A 326 -17.50 19.23 -1.27
N PHE A 327 -17.75 20.08 -0.27
CA PHE A 327 -18.13 19.67 1.08
C PHE A 327 -19.44 20.31 1.52
N THR A 328 -20.28 19.51 2.17
CA THR A 328 -21.53 19.99 2.77
C THR A 328 -21.31 20.53 4.19
N GLU A 329 -22.20 21.40 4.66
CA GLU A 329 -22.18 21.89 6.04
C GLU A 329 -22.27 20.74 7.06
N ALA A 330 -23.07 19.71 6.75
CA ALA A 330 -23.19 18.52 7.58
C ALA A 330 -21.83 17.80 7.74
N GLU A 331 -21.10 17.59 6.65
CA GLU A 331 -19.77 16.96 6.70
C GLU A 331 -18.74 17.81 7.46
N CYS A 332 -18.83 19.14 7.37
CA CYS A 332 -18.00 20.04 8.15
C CYS A 332 -18.32 19.92 9.65
N SER A 333 -19.61 19.89 10.01
CA SER A 333 -20.05 19.73 11.40
C SER A 333 -19.68 18.37 12.00
N GLU A 334 -19.68 17.30 11.20
CA GLU A 334 -19.23 15.97 11.62
C GLU A 334 -17.71 15.89 11.84
N ALA A 335 -16.94 16.83 11.27
CA ALA A 335 -15.49 16.89 11.42
C ALA A 335 -15.05 17.59 12.70
N VAL A 336 -15.95 18.22 13.46
CA VAL A 336 -15.64 18.95 14.70
C VAL A 336 -15.05 18.01 15.76
N LEU A 337 -13.97 18.43 16.43
CA LEU A 337 -13.44 17.70 17.58
C LEU A 337 -14.41 17.73 18.77
N PRO A 338 -14.56 16.64 19.53
CA PRO A 338 -15.27 16.67 20.80
C PRO A 338 -14.68 17.75 21.74
N LYS A 339 -15.54 18.61 22.29
CA LYS A 339 -15.13 19.73 23.17
C LYS A 339 -14.27 19.22 24.34
N GLY A 340 -13.04 19.74 24.46
CA GLY A 340 -12.10 19.41 25.55
C GLY A 340 -10.70 18.97 25.11
N ASN A 341 -10.50 18.62 23.83
CA ASN A 341 -9.22 18.09 23.32
C ASN A 341 -8.45 19.05 22.38
N GLY A 342 -8.90 20.28 22.17
CA GLY A 342 -8.43 21.14 21.05
C GLY A 342 -7.14 21.93 21.29
N GLU A 343 -6.89 22.47 22.49
CA GLU A 343 -5.83 23.48 22.70
C GLU A 343 -4.39 22.95 22.52
N ASP A 344 -4.11 21.68 22.87
CA ASP A 344 -2.76 21.09 22.76
C ASP A 344 -2.37 20.71 21.31
N VAL A 345 -3.36 20.62 20.40
CA VAL A 345 -3.13 20.09 19.04
C VAL A 345 -2.50 21.15 18.13
N LEU A 346 -2.97 22.39 18.20
CA LEU A 346 -2.50 23.48 17.33
C LEU A 346 -1.03 23.85 17.59
N ALA A 347 -0.56 23.74 18.83
CA ALA A 347 0.83 24.06 19.19
C ALA A 347 1.88 23.13 18.55
N ARG A 348 1.46 21.96 18.04
CA ARG A 348 2.38 20.95 17.46
C ARG A 348 2.45 20.99 15.94
N ALA A 349 1.59 21.76 15.28
CA ALA A 349 1.52 21.86 13.83
C ALA A 349 2.79 22.55 13.28
N LYS A 350 3.56 21.85 12.44
CA LYS A 350 4.76 22.38 11.75
C LYS A 350 4.46 22.96 10.36
N TYR A 351 3.21 23.32 10.11
CA TYR A 351 2.75 23.75 8.79
C TYR A 351 2.15 25.14 8.86
N THR A 352 2.28 25.88 7.75
CA THR A 352 1.61 27.17 7.59
C THR A 352 0.15 26.93 7.22
N ILE A 353 -0.74 27.29 8.14
CA ILE A 353 -2.17 27.41 7.90
C ILE A 353 -2.43 28.85 7.46
N ASP A 354 -3.35 29.04 6.52
CA ASP A 354 -3.82 30.38 6.18
C ASP A 354 -4.70 30.92 7.32
N ASP A 355 -4.11 31.78 8.15
CA ASP A 355 -4.76 32.35 9.36
C ASP A 355 -5.86 33.39 9.04
N GLU A 356 -5.90 33.93 7.81
CA GLU A 356 -6.73 35.12 7.46
C GLU A 356 -8.01 34.81 6.67
N TRP A 357 -8.71 33.70 6.93
CA TRP A 357 -10.08 33.55 6.44
C TRP A 357 -11.07 34.16 7.44
N LYS A 358 -11.34 35.47 7.33
CA LYS A 358 -12.54 36.08 7.92
C LYS A 358 -13.71 35.73 7.02
N GLY A 359 -14.37 34.61 7.32
CA GLY A 359 -15.52 34.14 6.55
C GLY A 359 -16.57 35.24 6.41
N GLY A 360 -16.88 35.62 5.17
CA GLY A 360 -17.89 36.62 4.82
C GLY A 360 -19.32 36.15 5.05
N ASN A 361 -19.57 35.45 6.17
CA ASN A 361 -20.92 35.07 6.60
C ASN A 361 -21.60 36.18 7.43
N ASP A 362 -21.05 37.40 7.41
CA ASP A 362 -21.75 38.62 7.80
C ASP A 362 -22.82 38.94 6.74
N SER A 363 -23.85 38.09 6.72
CA SER A 363 -25.17 38.39 6.19
C SER A 363 -25.64 39.69 6.86
N ALA A 364 -25.43 40.81 6.16
CA ALA A 364 -26.15 42.08 6.22
C ALA A 364 -27.12 42.21 7.41
N SER A 365 -26.58 42.52 8.58
CA SER A 365 -27.30 43.05 9.72
C SER A 365 -26.69 44.43 9.98
N ASP A 366 -27.11 45.42 9.18
CA ASP A 366 -26.80 46.83 9.38
C ASP A 366 -27.25 47.24 10.78
N SER A 367 -26.30 47.39 11.69
CA SER A 367 -26.47 48.19 12.90
C SER A 367 -25.22 49.00 13.14
N ASP A 368 -25.34 50.18 12.56
CA ASP A 368 -24.49 51.35 12.66
C ASP A 368 -24.39 51.78 14.14
N SER A 369 -23.20 51.67 14.72
CA SER A 369 -22.82 52.38 15.95
C SER A 369 -21.30 52.43 16.07
N SER A 370 -20.79 53.57 15.63
CA SER A 370 -19.44 54.09 15.73
C SER A 370 -18.97 54.39 17.17
N ALA A 371 -17.65 54.57 17.28
CA ALA A 371 -16.82 55.10 18.38
C ALA A 371 -16.34 54.05 19.39
N GLY A 372 -15.05 53.89 19.67
CA GLY A 372 -13.85 54.64 19.32
C GLY A 372 -12.74 54.25 20.32
N SER A 373 -11.57 54.87 20.16
CA SER A 373 -10.43 54.85 21.06
C SER A 373 -9.39 53.74 20.85
N GLY A 374 -8.25 54.18 20.33
CA GLY A 374 -7.03 53.38 20.26
C GLY A 374 -6.26 53.34 21.59
N SER A 375 -5.27 52.46 21.62
CA SER A 375 -4.10 52.59 22.47
C SER A 375 -2.95 51.79 21.87
N ASP A 376 -1.87 52.49 21.57
CA ASP A 376 -0.56 51.95 21.26
C ASP A 376 -0.01 51.17 22.46
N THR A 377 0.57 49.99 22.21
CA THR A 377 1.55 49.38 23.11
C THR A 377 2.61 48.64 22.30
N ASP A 378 3.78 49.26 22.24
CA ASP A 378 5.04 48.63 21.90
C ASP A 378 5.36 47.50 22.88
N SER A 379 5.88 46.39 22.37
CA SER A 379 6.58 45.39 23.17
C SER A 379 7.63 44.70 22.31
N GLU A 380 8.87 45.14 22.50
CA GLU A 380 10.08 44.45 22.07
C GLU A 380 10.21 43.10 22.80
N SER A 381 10.53 42.05 22.06
CA SER A 381 10.99 40.78 22.64
C SER A 381 12.04 40.16 21.73
N SER A 382 13.26 40.20 22.26
CA SER A 382 14.51 39.59 21.80
C SER A 382 14.55 38.06 22.00
N SER A 383 15.62 37.44 21.46
CA SER A 383 16.14 36.07 21.67
C SER A 383 15.55 34.98 20.74
N GLU A 384 16.29 33.98 20.25
CA GLU A 384 17.72 33.64 20.30
C GLU A 384 18.00 32.59 19.22
N ASP A 385 19.26 32.59 18.78
CA ASP A 385 19.89 31.69 17.82
C ASP A 385 19.74 30.20 18.23
N SER A 386 19.45 29.32 17.28
CA SER A 386 19.50 27.87 17.49
C SER A 386 20.23 27.19 16.33
N SER A 387 21.49 26.86 16.62
CA SER A 387 22.42 26.13 15.76
C SER A 387 21.96 24.68 15.51
N ASP A 388 21.82 24.36 14.24
CA ASP A 388 21.54 23.04 13.67
C ASP A 388 22.79 22.14 13.72
N SER A 389 22.70 20.97 14.35
CA SER A 389 23.75 19.94 14.33
C SER A 389 23.24 18.68 13.64
N SER A 390 23.54 18.56 12.36
CA SER A 390 23.36 17.35 11.56
C SER A 390 24.45 16.34 11.88
N SER A 391 24.08 15.17 12.40
CA SER A 391 24.96 14.00 12.45
C SER A 391 24.40 12.87 11.58
N ASP A 392 25.08 12.66 10.47
CA ASP A 392 25.01 11.48 9.61
C ASP A 392 25.23 10.19 10.41
N SER A 393 24.48 9.14 10.05
CA SER A 393 24.79 7.77 10.45
C SER A 393 24.35 6.83 9.35
N ASP A 394 25.28 6.64 8.43
CA ASP A 394 25.39 5.55 7.48
C ASP A 394 25.52 4.21 8.24
N GLY A 395 24.86 3.16 7.74
CA GLY A 395 24.69 1.92 8.48
C GLY A 395 24.09 0.80 7.64
N GLY A 396 24.79 0.44 6.57
CA GLY A 396 24.53 -0.77 5.80
C GLY A 396 24.67 -2.03 6.66
N GLY A 397 23.62 -2.86 6.65
CA GLY A 397 23.59 -4.16 7.29
C GLY A 397 22.96 -5.18 6.36
N GLU A 398 23.80 -5.88 5.59
CA GLU A 398 23.44 -7.09 4.87
C GLU A 398 23.03 -8.17 5.86
N GLY A 399 21.83 -8.72 5.66
CA GLY A 399 21.24 -9.73 6.54
C GLY A 399 20.52 -10.79 5.72
N ASP A 400 21.31 -11.77 5.28
CA ASP A 400 20.88 -13.08 4.83
C ASP A 400 19.88 -13.70 5.83
N SER A 401 18.74 -14.17 5.33
CA SER A 401 17.84 -15.03 6.12
C SER A 401 16.97 -15.90 5.21
N GLY A 402 17.46 -17.11 4.97
CA GLY A 402 16.60 -18.26 4.69
C GLY A 402 15.76 -18.59 5.92
N SER A 403 14.44 -18.71 5.75
CA SER A 403 13.55 -19.19 6.80
C SER A 403 12.29 -19.82 6.20
N ASP A 404 12.30 -21.14 6.17
CA ASP A 404 11.12 -21.98 6.14
C ASP A 404 10.28 -21.74 7.39
N THR A 405 9.00 -21.38 7.25
CA THR A 405 8.04 -21.48 8.34
C THR A 405 6.68 -21.99 7.88
N ALA A 406 6.30 -23.11 8.47
CA ALA A 406 4.94 -23.64 8.51
C ALA A 406 4.05 -22.71 9.35
N THR A 407 2.87 -22.37 8.81
CA THR A 407 1.87 -21.53 9.47
C THR A 407 0.85 -22.37 10.22
N ASP A 408 0.72 -22.11 11.53
CA ASP A 408 -0.37 -22.55 12.42
C ASP A 408 -1.12 -21.32 13.00
N GLY A 409 -2.37 -21.54 13.47
CA GLY A 409 -3.54 -20.64 13.63
C GLY A 409 -3.39 -19.28 14.37
N GLY A 410 -4.40 -18.38 14.43
CA GLY A 410 -5.87 -18.40 14.19
C GLY A 410 -6.42 -16.95 14.36
N ALA A 411 -7.52 -16.54 13.69
CA ALA A 411 -8.92 -16.41 14.18
C ALA A 411 -9.17 -15.15 15.05
N GLY A 412 -10.04 -14.21 14.67
CA GLY A 412 -11.50 -14.38 14.59
C GLY A 412 -12.23 -13.44 13.62
N GLU A 413 -13.54 -13.67 13.46
CA GLU A 413 -14.53 -12.91 12.66
C GLU A 413 -14.56 -13.02 11.12
N ARG A 414 -13.87 -14.01 10.54
CA ARG A 414 -14.20 -14.53 9.18
C ARG A 414 -14.71 -15.97 9.20
N ASP A 415 -15.30 -16.39 10.32
CA ASP A 415 -15.33 -17.80 10.71
C ASP A 415 -16.36 -18.67 9.97
N LYS A 416 -17.48 -18.10 9.49
CA LYS A 416 -18.48 -18.88 8.75
C LYS A 416 -18.04 -19.28 7.33
N GLY A 417 -17.14 -18.52 6.70
CA GLY A 417 -16.58 -18.82 5.37
C GLY A 417 -15.40 -19.78 5.41
N LYS A 418 -14.52 -19.65 6.42
CA LYS A 418 -13.35 -20.52 6.58
C LYS A 418 -13.71 -21.93 7.01
N ALA A 419 -14.75 -22.12 7.84
CA ALA A 419 -15.23 -23.46 8.21
C ALA A 419 -15.66 -24.27 6.98
N LYS A 420 -16.45 -23.67 6.07
CA LYS A 420 -16.85 -24.31 4.81
C LYS A 420 -15.66 -24.63 3.90
N SER A 421 -14.66 -23.75 3.85
CA SER A 421 -13.42 -24.00 3.07
C SER A 421 -12.58 -25.14 3.67
N LYS A 422 -12.38 -25.17 4.99
CA LYS A 422 -11.65 -26.25 5.68
C LYS A 422 -12.36 -27.59 5.57
N GLN A 423 -13.70 -27.61 5.63
CA GLN A 423 -14.49 -28.82 5.42
C GLN A 423 -14.36 -29.33 3.98
N LYS A 424 -14.47 -28.46 2.98
CA LYS A 424 -14.28 -28.82 1.57
C LYS A 424 -12.86 -29.33 1.27
N GLU A 425 -11.84 -28.78 1.92
CA GLU A 425 -10.47 -29.27 1.81
C GLU A 425 -10.28 -30.65 2.47
N ARG A 426 -10.87 -30.86 3.66
CA ARG A 426 -10.85 -32.17 4.34
C ARG A 426 -11.58 -33.24 3.53
N GLU A 427 -12.71 -32.92 2.91
CA GLU A 427 -13.42 -33.82 1.99
C GLU A 427 -12.58 -34.14 0.76
N ARG A 428 -11.91 -33.16 0.15
CA ARG A 428 -10.98 -33.40 -0.97
C ARG A 428 -9.81 -34.31 -0.57
N LYS A 429 -9.23 -34.12 0.62
CA LYS A 429 -8.15 -34.99 1.15
C LYS A 429 -8.65 -36.41 1.40
N ARG A 430 -9.84 -36.57 1.99
CA ARG A 430 -10.48 -37.88 2.20
C ARG A 430 -10.81 -38.58 0.87
N ALA A 431 -11.34 -37.86 -0.11
CA ALA A 431 -11.62 -38.39 -1.45
C ALA A 431 -10.33 -38.84 -2.15
N ARG A 432 -9.24 -38.06 -2.04
CA ARG A 432 -7.94 -38.41 -2.61
C ARG A 432 -7.30 -39.63 -1.92
N ALA A 433 -7.44 -39.74 -0.61
CA ALA A 433 -6.98 -40.91 0.15
C ALA A 433 -7.74 -42.18 -0.27
N LYS A 434 -9.08 -42.13 -0.35
CA LYS A 434 -9.92 -43.24 -0.82
C LYS A 434 -9.58 -43.64 -2.27
N ALA A 435 -9.35 -42.67 -3.15
CA ALA A 435 -8.95 -42.94 -4.53
C ALA A 435 -7.59 -43.67 -4.61
N ASN A 436 -6.61 -43.24 -3.79
CA ASN A 436 -5.31 -43.89 -3.71
C ASN A 436 -5.39 -45.31 -3.14
N GLU A 437 -6.25 -45.54 -2.14
CA GLU A 437 -6.45 -46.85 -1.56
C GLU A 437 -7.12 -47.81 -2.57
N LYS A 438 -8.14 -47.34 -3.29
CA LYS A 438 -8.79 -48.09 -4.37
C LYS A 438 -7.79 -48.44 -5.48
N ALA A 439 -6.94 -47.50 -5.88
CA ALA A 439 -5.89 -47.74 -6.88
C ALA A 439 -4.86 -48.79 -6.41
N LYS A 440 -4.46 -48.75 -5.13
CA LYS A 440 -3.58 -49.77 -4.54
C LYS A 440 -4.24 -51.15 -4.49
N ALA A 441 -5.52 -51.22 -4.12
CA ALA A 441 -6.27 -52.47 -4.11
C ALA A 441 -6.40 -53.07 -5.51
N GLU A 442 -6.65 -52.23 -6.52
CA GLU A 442 -6.73 -52.68 -7.92
C GLU A 442 -5.36 -53.16 -8.44
N ALA A 443 -4.27 -52.47 -8.09
CA ALA A 443 -2.91 -52.91 -8.41
C ALA A 443 -2.56 -54.28 -7.77
N ARG A 444 -3.00 -54.52 -6.52
CA ARG A 444 -2.84 -55.83 -5.87
C ARG A 444 -3.61 -56.94 -6.61
N LYS A 445 -4.85 -56.67 -7.03
CA LYS A 445 -5.65 -57.62 -7.83
C LYS A 445 -5.04 -57.92 -9.20
N ARG A 446 -4.37 -56.95 -9.83
CA ARG A 446 -3.64 -57.20 -11.09
C ARG A 446 -2.43 -58.10 -10.88
N LYS A 447 -1.64 -57.85 -9.81
CA LYS A 447 -0.49 -58.69 -9.47
C LYS A 447 -0.87 -60.14 -9.17
N THR A 448 -1.98 -60.39 -8.47
CA THR A 448 -2.45 -61.76 -8.21
C THR A 448 -2.89 -62.47 -9.50
N LYS A 449 -3.64 -61.79 -10.37
CA LYS A 449 -4.03 -62.35 -11.68
C LYS A 449 -2.83 -62.67 -12.58
N ASP A 450 -1.82 -61.80 -12.60
CA ASP A 450 -0.60 -62.03 -13.37
C ASP A 450 0.23 -63.20 -12.79
N GLY A 451 0.21 -63.39 -11.47
CA GLY A 451 0.79 -64.55 -10.79
C GLY A 451 0.14 -65.86 -11.21
N GLU A 452 -1.19 -65.96 -11.09
CA GLU A 452 -1.95 -67.15 -11.50
C GLU A 452 -1.78 -67.46 -13.00
N LYS A 453 -1.70 -66.43 -13.85
CA LYS A 453 -1.48 -66.61 -15.29
C LYS A 453 -0.07 -67.13 -15.61
N LYS A 454 0.95 -66.70 -14.85
CA LYS A 454 2.32 -67.24 -14.96
C LYS A 454 2.41 -68.68 -14.49
N GLU A 455 1.68 -69.03 -13.42
CA GLU A 455 1.67 -70.39 -12.87
C GLU A 455 0.97 -71.38 -13.82
N LYS A 456 -0.18 -70.99 -14.38
CA LYS A 456 -0.86 -71.77 -15.44
C LYS A 456 -0.02 -71.93 -16.71
N ARG A 457 0.88 -70.98 -17.01
CA ARG A 457 1.84 -71.08 -18.13
C ARG A 457 3.04 -71.99 -17.84
N LYS A 458 3.34 -72.31 -16.59
CA LYS A 458 4.40 -73.25 -16.22
C LYS A 458 3.90 -74.70 -16.15
N GLN A 459 2.60 -74.90 -15.95
CA GLN A 459 1.96 -76.22 -15.90
C GLN A 459 1.55 -76.75 -17.28
N LYS A 460 1.47 -75.87 -18.29
CA LYS A 460 1.46 -76.24 -19.71
C LYS A 460 2.89 -76.26 -20.22
#